data_AF-A0A532CAR5-F1
#
_entry.id   AF-A0A532CAR5-F1
#
_cell.length_a   1.000
_cell.length_b   1.000
_cell.length_c   1.000
_cell.angle_alpha   90.00
_cell.angle_beta   90.00
_cell.angle_gamma   90.00
#
_symmetry.space_group_name_H-M   'P 1'
#
loop_
_entity.id
_entity.type
_entity.pdbx_description
1 polymer ?
#
loop_
_entity_poly.entity_id
_entity_poly.type
_entity_poly.pdbx_seq_one_letter_code
_entity_poly.pdbx_strand_id
1 'polypeptide(L)' 'MRESTGLALDDLDVLIAQRAFDRYQARGCQDGCDLDDWLEAEREVLSQVPPL' A
#
# COMPACT_ATOMS: atom_id res chain seq x y z
N MET A 1 1.88 18.38 20.39
CA MET A 1 2.79 18.07 19.28
C MET A 1 2.16 16.96 18.46
N ARG A 2 1.28 17.32 17.52
CA ARG A 2 0.71 16.41 16.50
C ARG A 2 0.77 17.20 15.20
N GLU A 3 1.98 17.36 14.69
CA GLU A 3 2.21 17.97 13.39
C GLU A 3 2.72 16.86 12.49
N SER A 4 1.81 16.28 11.72
CA SER A 4 2.17 15.37 10.63
C SER A 4 1.00 15.27 9.67
N THR A 5 0.70 16.39 9.00
CA THR A 5 -0.11 16.41 7.77
C THR A 5 0.76 15.95 6.61
N GLY A 6 1.24 14.72 6.71
CA GLY A 6 2.15 14.11 5.76
C GLY A 6 2.46 12.75 6.33
N LEU A 7 1.83 11.72 5.78
CA LEU A 7 2.31 10.36 5.96
C LEU A 7 3.79 10.41 5.59
N ALA A 8 4.69 10.07 6.52
CA ALA A 8 6.08 9.94 6.15
C ALA A 8 6.15 8.90 5.02
N LEU A 9 7.12 9.00 4.12
CA LEU A 9 7.29 8.00 3.05
C LEU A 9 7.31 6.58 3.63
N ASP A 10 7.87 6.46 4.84
CA ASP A 10 7.91 5.23 5.64
C ASP A 10 6.50 4.71 6.00
N ASP A 11 5.55 5.58 6.33
CA ASP A 11 4.15 5.22 6.61
C ASP A 11 3.42 4.79 5.33
N LEU A 12 3.75 5.41 4.19
CA LEU A 12 3.15 5.09 2.91
C LEU A 12 3.56 3.69 2.43
N ASP A 13 4.85 3.36 2.52
CA ASP A 13 5.36 2.03 2.20
C ASP A 13 4.71 0.94 3.07
N VAL A 14 4.50 1.22 4.36
CA VAL A 14 3.80 0.29 5.27
C VAL A 14 2.35 0.06 4.84
N LEU A 15 1.64 1.10 4.42
CA LEU A 15 0.27 0.99 3.92
C LEU A 15 0.21 0.18 2.62
N ILE A 16 1.14 0.44 1.70
CA ILE A 16 1.23 -0.30 0.43
C ILE A 16 1.53 -1.77 0.69
N ALA A 17 2.53 -2.07 1.53
CA ALA A 17 2.90 -3.44 1.89
C ALA A 17 1.75 -4.20 2.55
N GLN A 18 1.04 -3.57 3.49
CA GLN A 18 -0.13 -4.16 4.12
C GLN A 18 -1.21 -4.47 3.09
N ARG A 19 -1.41 -3.56 2.13
CA ARG A 19 -2.47 -3.71 1.14
C ARG A 19 -2.14 -4.74 0.07
N ALA A 20 -0.88 -4.85 -0.33
CA ALA A 20 -0.39 -5.92 -1.20
C ALA A 20 -0.56 -7.30 -0.54
N PHE A 21 -0.26 -7.38 0.77
CA PHE A 21 -0.41 -8.63 1.53
C PHE A 21 -1.87 -9.09 1.65
N ASP A 22 -2.82 -8.17 1.84
CA ASP A 22 -4.25 -8.49 1.80
C ASP A 22 -4.67 -9.11 0.46
N ARG A 23 -4.13 -8.59 -0.66
CA ARG A 23 -4.43 -9.09 -2.02
C ARG A 23 -3.83 -10.47 -2.25
N TYR A 24 -2.59 -10.68 -1.84
CA TYR A 24 -1.94 -11.99 -1.86
C TYR A 24 -2.75 -13.04 -1.09
N GLN A 25 -3.21 -12.69 0.12
CA GLN A 25 -4.07 -13.58 0.92
C GLN A 25 -5.44 -13.83 0.25
N ALA A 26 -6.06 -12.80 -0.32
CA ALA A 26 -7.35 -12.92 -1.01
C ALA A 26 -7.29 -13.84 -2.24
N ARG A 27 -6.12 -13.95 -2.88
CA ARG A 27 -5.85 -14.88 -3.99
C ARG A 27 -5.52 -16.32 -3.53
N GLY A 28 -5.47 -16.57 -2.22
CA GLY A 28 -5.14 -17.88 -1.67
C GLY A 28 -3.64 -18.14 -1.59
N CYS A 29 -2.84 -17.09 -1.36
CA CYS A 29 -1.39 -17.17 -1.21
C CYS A 29 -0.68 -17.71 -2.46
N GLN A 30 -1.16 -17.33 -3.64
CA GLN A 30 -0.56 -17.73 -4.91
C GLN A 30 0.72 -16.94 -5.17
N ASP A 31 1.83 -17.63 -5.36
CA ASP A 31 3.11 -17.04 -5.74
C ASP A 31 3.12 -16.51 -7.20
N GLY A 32 4.01 -15.55 -7.48
CA GLY A 32 4.20 -14.97 -8.81
C GLY A 32 3.30 -13.78 -9.14
N CYS A 33 2.50 -13.30 -8.19
CA CYS A 33 1.70 -12.06 -8.31
C CYS A 33 2.16 -10.96 -7.34
N ASP A 34 3.24 -11.17 -6.60
CA ASP A 34 3.76 -10.25 -5.58
C ASP A 34 3.99 -8.82 -6.10
N LEU A 35 4.63 -8.68 -7.27
CA LEU A 35 4.84 -7.37 -7.90
C LEU A 35 3.52 -6.72 -8.35
N ASP A 36 2.58 -7.50 -8.90
CA ASP A 36 1.28 -7.00 -9.37
C ASP A 36 0.41 -6.54 -8.19
N ASP A 37 0.39 -7.33 -7.11
CA ASP A 37 -0.31 -7.02 -5.87
C ASP A 37 0.28 -5.77 -5.20
N TRP A 38 1.60 -5.58 -5.28
CA TRP A 38 2.27 -4.37 -4.79
C TRP A 38 1.92 -3.13 -5.62
N LEU A 39 1.95 -3.21 -6.96
CA LEU A 39 1.62 -2.09 -7.84
C LEU A 39 0.15 -1.66 -7.75
N GLU A 40 -0.77 -2.62 -7.62
CA GLU A 40 -2.18 -2.32 -7.39
C GLU A 40 -2.40 -1.69 -6.01
N ALA A 41 -1.71 -2.19 -4.98
CA ALA A 41 -1.73 -1.59 -3.65
C ALA A 41 -1.17 -0.17 -3.65
N GLU A 42 -0.05 0.07 -4.33
CA GLU A 42 0.55 1.39 -4.48
C GLU A 42 -0.44 2.38 -5.10
N ARG A 43 -1.07 2.02 -6.22
CA ARG A 43 -2.09 2.85 -6.88
C ARG A 43 -3.28 3.12 -5.97
N GLU A 44 -3.78 2.11 -5.26
CA GLU A 44 -4.93 2.25 -4.34
C GLU A 44 -4.60 3.20 -3.19
N VAL A 45 -3.44 3.04 -2.56
CA VAL A 45 -3.02 3.88 -1.43
C VAL A 45 -2.74 5.31 -1.89
N LEU A 46 -1.98 5.50 -2.98
CA LEU A 46 -1.68 6.82 -3.53
C LEU A 46 -2.93 7.57 -3.99
N SER A 47 -3.96 6.87 -4.49
CA SER A 47 -5.23 7.50 -4.87
C SER A 47 -6.03 8.05 -3.68
N GLN A 48 -5.80 7.51 -2.49
CA GLN A 48 -6.45 7.93 -1.24
C GLN A 48 -5.67 9.04 -0.52
N VAL A 49 -4.39 9.21 -0.86
CA VAL A 49 -3.60 10.35 -0.40
C VAL A 49 -4.01 11.57 -1.24
N PRO A 50 -4.66 12.58 -0.64
CA PRO A 50 -4.98 13.79 -1.39
C PRO A 50 -3.68 14.42 -1.92
N PRO A 51 -3.66 14.89 -3.18
CA PRO A 51 -2.51 15.62 -3.69
C PRO A 51 -2.29 16.85 -2.81
N LEU A 52 -1.07 17.00 -2.29
CA LEU A 52 -0.62 18.15 -1.49
C LEU A 52 -0.67 19.44 -2.30
#